data_AF-A0A1Y4F3F1-F1
#
_entry.id   AF-A0A1Y4F3F1-F1
#
_cell.length_a   1.000
_cell.length_b   1.000
_cell.length_c   1.000
_cell.angle_alpha   90.00
_cell.angle_beta   90.00
_cell.angle_gamma   90.00
#
_symmetry.space_group_name_H-M   'P 1'
#
loop_
_entity.id
_entity.type
_entity.pdbx_description
1 polymer ?
#
loop_
_entity_poly.entity_id
_entity_poly.type
_entity_poly.pdbx_seq_one_letter_code
_entity_poly.pdbx_strand_id
1 'polypeptide(L)'
;MKILCSQEHYDKVVQYAESIGDTTLQKCLERLKSWEKNPNCPCEIELFYDFAPYSFGFRERYPDGRIGIEGGLLYHGRPDQSFAVLLEPFHGWSIHT
;
A
#
# COMPACT_ATOMS: atom_id res chain seq x y z
N MET A 1 -3.46 3.66 -11.05
CA MET A 1 -3.09 2.70 -10.00
C MET A 1 -3.37 1.38 -10.62
N LYS A 2 -2.32 0.58 -10.72
CA LYS A 2 -2.32 -0.69 -11.41
C LYS A 2 -2.01 -1.77 -10.40
N ILE A 3 -2.90 -2.75 -10.29
CA ILE A 3 -2.73 -3.88 -9.40
C ILE A 3 -1.94 -4.96 -10.16
N LEU A 4 -0.75 -5.29 -9.66
CA LEU A 4 0.17 -6.28 -10.21
C LEU A 4 0.28 -7.54 -9.33
N CYS A 5 -0.25 -7.53 -8.11
CA CYS A 5 -0.38 -8.73 -7.30
C CYS A 5 -1.55 -9.61 -7.79
N SER A 6 -1.63 -10.84 -7.29
CA SER A 6 -2.78 -11.71 -7.58
C SER A 6 -4.06 -11.10 -7.01
N GLN A 7 -5.17 -11.30 -7.73
CA GLN A 7 -6.49 -10.86 -7.25
C GLN A 7 -6.82 -11.47 -5.88
N GLU A 8 -6.44 -12.74 -5.66
CA GLU A 8 -6.59 -13.43 -4.38
C GLU A 8 -5.90 -12.69 -3.22
N HIS A 9 -4.67 -12.21 -3.42
CA HIS A 9 -3.96 -11.46 -2.38
C HIS A 9 -4.65 -10.12 -2.12
N TYR A 10 -5.00 -9.39 -3.17
CA TYR A 10 -5.70 -8.11 -3.05
C TYR A 10 -7.03 -8.26 -2.29
N ASP A 11 -7.86 -9.20 -2.70
CA ASP A 11 -9.15 -9.48 -2.07
C ASP A 11 -8.99 -9.89 -0.62
N LYS A 12 -7.98 -10.72 -0.30
CA LYS A 12 -7.67 -11.12 1.08
C LYS A 12 -7.34 -9.93 1.97
N VAL A 13 -6.56 -8.95 1.47
CA VAL A 13 -6.23 -7.75 2.26
C VAL A 13 -7.46 -6.87 2.47
N VAL A 14 -8.27 -6.67 1.42
CA VAL A 14 -9.51 -5.87 1.48
C VAL A 14 -10.53 -6.51 2.42
N GLN A 15 -10.81 -7.81 2.26
CA GLN A 15 -11.73 -8.56 3.11
C GLN A 15 -11.28 -8.54 4.57
N TYR A 16 -9.97 -8.61 4.82
CA TYR A 16 -9.47 -8.52 6.18
C TYR A 16 -9.73 -7.14 6.80
N ALA A 17 -9.46 -6.05 6.07
CA ALA A 17 -9.78 -4.69 6.51
C ALA A 17 -11.28 -4.51 6.82
N GLU A 18 -12.14 -5.01 5.94
CA GLU A 18 -13.59 -5.01 6.13
C GLU A 18 -14.00 -5.82 7.38
N SER A 19 -13.41 -6.99 7.59
CA SER A 19 -13.73 -7.88 8.71
C SER A 19 -13.48 -7.25 10.08
N ILE A 20 -12.51 -6.35 10.17
CA ILE A 20 -12.15 -5.65 11.41
C ILE A 20 -12.73 -4.23 11.47
N GLY A 21 -13.52 -3.81 10.47
CA GLY A 21 -14.07 -2.46 10.37
C GLY A 21 -13.03 -1.36 10.21
N ASP A 22 -11.85 -1.69 9.68
CA ASP A 22 -10.76 -0.73 9.49
C ASP A 22 -10.97 0.07 8.20
N THR A 23 -10.71 1.39 8.29
CA THR A 23 -10.83 2.32 7.15
C THR A 23 -9.50 2.88 6.67
N THR A 24 -8.40 2.52 7.34
CA THR A 24 -7.05 3.05 7.07
C THR A 24 -6.46 2.47 5.79
N LEU A 25 -6.78 1.22 5.42
CA LEU A 25 -6.40 0.65 4.12
C LEU A 25 -6.90 1.51 2.97
N GLN A 26 -8.21 1.77 2.95
CA GLN A 26 -8.85 2.56 1.89
C GLN A 26 -8.27 3.98 1.82
N LYS A 27 -8.06 4.63 2.98
CA LYS A 27 -7.43 5.96 3.05
C LYS A 27 -6.01 5.94 2.46
N CYS A 28 -5.24 4.89 2.72
CA CYS A 28 -3.90 4.74 2.14
C CYS A 28 -3.94 4.52 0.63
N LEU A 29 -4.84 3.68 0.12
CA LEU A 29 -5.03 3.45 -1.31
C LEU A 29 -5.44 4.74 -2.03
N GLU A 30 -6.37 5.51 -1.46
CA GLU A 30 -6.78 6.82 -1.99
C GLU A 30 -5.62 7.82 -1.97
N ARG A 31 -4.84 7.85 -0.89
CA ARG A 31 -3.64 8.69 -0.80
C ARG A 31 -2.62 8.33 -1.86
N LEU A 32 -2.28 7.05 -2.04
CA LEU A 32 -1.39 6.60 -3.11
C LEU A 32 -1.95 6.98 -4.49
N LYS A 33 -3.22 6.69 -4.74
CA LYS A 33 -3.88 7.04 -6.01
C LYS A 33 -3.85 8.54 -6.30
N SER A 34 -3.85 9.39 -5.26
CA SER A 34 -3.75 10.84 -5.42
C SER A 34 -2.39 11.31 -5.97
N TRP A 35 -1.31 10.53 -5.79
CA TRP A 35 0.03 10.89 -6.30
C TRP A 35 0.08 10.92 -7.82
N GLU A 36 -0.74 10.10 -8.49
CA GLU A 36 -0.90 10.08 -9.95
C GLU A 36 -1.45 11.39 -10.52
N LYS A 37 -2.00 12.27 -9.67
CA LYS A 37 -2.55 13.57 -10.08
C LYS A 37 -1.48 14.67 -10.13
N ASN A 38 -0.22 14.38 -9.84
CA ASN A 38 0.85 15.38 -9.92
C ASN A 38 1.15 15.75 -11.39
N PRO A 39 0.81 16.97 -11.85
CA PRO A 39 1.01 17.35 -13.25
C PRO A 39 2.48 17.54 -13.61
N ASN A 40 3.34 17.82 -12.62
CA ASN A 40 4.77 18.08 -12.84
C ASN A 40 5.58 16.79 -12.94
N CYS A 41 5.08 15.70 -12.35
CA CYS A 41 5.71 14.41 -12.33
C CYS A 41 4.64 13.33 -12.51
N PRO A 42 4.10 13.16 -13.74
CA PRO A 42 3.07 12.18 -13.98
C PRO A 42 3.61 10.79 -13.69
N CYS A 43 2.88 10.01 -12.90
CA CYS A 43 3.22 8.64 -12.58
C CYS A 43 1.96 7.77 -12.50
N GLU A 44 2.15 6.47 -12.65
CA GLU A 44 1.17 5.45 -12.25
C GLU A 44 1.68 4.73 -11.02
N ILE A 45 0.87 4.61 -9.97
CA ILE A 45 1.18 3.76 -8.83
C ILE A 45 0.95 2.30 -9.23
N GLU A 46 1.98 1.48 -9.11
CA GLU A 46 1.88 0.03 -9.25
C GLU A 46 1.87 -0.61 -7.86
N LEU A 47 0.82 -1.36 -7.52
CA LEU A 47 0.75 -2.18 -6.31
C LEU A 47 1.18 -3.61 -6.63
N PHE A 48 2.14 -4.15 -5.88
CA PHE A 48 2.66 -5.50 -6.07
C PHE A 48 2.68 -6.28 -4.76
N TYR A 49 2.97 -7.58 -4.88
CA TYR A 49 2.95 -8.49 -3.73
C TYR A 49 4.04 -8.10 -2.72
N ASP A 50 3.66 -8.08 -1.44
CA ASP A 50 4.59 -8.03 -0.32
C ASP A 50 4.48 -9.33 0.50
N PHE A 51 5.60 -9.74 1.10
CA PHE A 51 5.65 -11.00 1.84
C PHE A 51 4.96 -10.90 3.21
N ALA A 52 4.85 -9.69 3.78
CA ALA A 52 4.15 -9.50 5.03
C ALA A 52 2.64 -9.69 4.85
N PRO A 53 1.93 -10.27 5.84
CA PRO A 53 0.50 -10.46 5.75
C PRO A 53 -0.22 -9.12 5.63
N TYR A 54 -1.30 -9.13 4.84
CA TYR A 54 -2.18 -7.96 4.65
C TYR A 54 -1.45 -6.71 4.17
N SER A 55 -0.34 -6.86 3.45
CA SER A 55 0.51 -5.76 3.01
C SER A 55 0.69 -5.76 1.50
N PHE A 56 1.11 -4.61 0.96
CA PHE A 56 1.47 -4.46 -0.45
C PHE A 56 2.80 -3.73 -0.56
N GLY A 57 3.58 -4.09 -1.57
CA GLY A 57 4.60 -3.20 -2.09
C GLY A 57 3.94 -2.21 -3.04
N PHE A 58 4.47 -0.99 -3.14
CA PHE A 58 4.06 -0.06 -4.16
C PHE A 58 5.26 0.65 -4.78
N ARG A 59 5.09 1.12 -6.01
CA ARG A 59 6.07 2.01 -6.64
C ARG A 59 5.42 3.00 -7.59
N GLU A 60 6.08 4.12 -7.80
CA GLU A 60 5.77 5.03 -8.89
C GLU A 60 6.40 4.53 -10.19
N ARG A 61 5.61 4.44 -11.26
CA ARG A 61 6.07 4.21 -12.63
C ARG A 61 5.90 5.49 -13.45
N TYR A 62 7.00 6.05 -13.93
CA TYR A 62 6.96 7.20 -14.83
C TYR A 62 6.69 6.77 -16.29
N PRO A 63 6.19 7.68 -17.16
CA PRO A 63 5.87 7.37 -18.56
C PRO A 63 7.05 6.84 -19.38
N ASP A 64 8.28 7.22 -19.02
CA ASP A 64 9.51 6.74 -19.66
C ASP A 64 9.99 5.38 -19.14
N GLY A 65 9.21 4.77 -18.24
CA GLY A 65 9.51 3.47 -17.65
C GLY A 65 10.41 3.53 -16.42
N ARG A 66 10.94 4.70 -16.02
CA ARG A 66 11.71 4.81 -14.78
C ARG A 66 10.83 4.55 -13.55
N ILE A 67 11.47 4.09 -12.47
CA ILE A 67 10.85 3.87 -11.17
C ILE A 67 11.16 5.08 -10.29
N GLY A 68 10.13 5.61 -9.63
CA GLY A 68 10.25 6.68 -8.63
C GLY A 68 10.38 6.13 -7.23
N ILE A 69 9.57 6.65 -6.30
CA ILE A 69 9.49 6.11 -4.94
C ILE A 69 9.03 4.64 -4.99
N GLU A 70 9.66 3.80 -4.18
CA GLU A 70 9.23 2.44 -3.88
C GLU A 70 9.08 2.32 -2.36
N GLY A 71 8.02 1.66 -1.91
CA GLY A 71 7.67 1.60 -0.50
C GLY A 71 6.67 0.50 -0.17
N GLY A 72 6.25 0.45 1.09
CA GLY A 72 5.31 -0.52 1.63
C GLY A 72 4.00 0.12 2.08
N LEU A 73 2.88 -0.52 1.77
CA LEU A 73 1.59 -0.29 2.41
C LEU A 73 1.33 -1.44 3.37
N LEU A 74 1.64 -1.22 4.65
CA LEU A 74 1.81 -2.27 5.65
C LEU A 74 0.70 -2.23 6.70
N TYR A 75 0.21 -3.40 7.12
CA TYR A 75 -0.73 -3.52 8.23
C TYR A 75 -0.01 -3.72 9.57
N HIS A 76 -0.24 -2.80 10.51
CA HIS A 76 0.26 -2.85 11.88
C HIS A 76 -0.79 -3.49 12.80
N GLY A 77 -0.75 -4.82 12.91
CA GLY A 77 -1.71 -5.64 13.66
C GLY A 77 -1.41 -5.80 15.16
N ARG A 78 -2.13 -6.74 15.79
CA ARG A 78 -1.83 -7.25 17.15
C ARG A 78 -1.92 -8.79 17.14
N PRO A 79 -0.78 -9.52 17.08
CA PRO A 79 0.59 -9.00 16.99
C PRO A 79 0.87 -8.29 15.65
N ASP A 80 1.82 -7.37 15.66
CA ASP A 80 2.31 -6.74 14.43
C ASP A 80 3.21 -7.73 13.67
N GLN A 81 2.90 -7.94 12.39
CA GLN A 81 3.62 -8.85 11.49
C GLN A 81 4.15 -8.12 10.25
N SER A 82 4.16 -6.78 10.26
CA SER A 82 4.70 -5.95 9.18
C SER A 82 6.23 -5.95 9.12
N PHE A 83 6.90 -6.34 10.21
CA PHE A 83 8.36 -6.25 10.40
C PHE A 83 8.92 -4.81 10.33
N ALA A 84 8.06 -3.79 10.23
CA ALA A 84 8.47 -2.40 10.17
C ALA A 84 8.58 -1.79 11.57
N VAL A 85 9.50 -0.83 11.73
CA VAL A 85 9.64 -0.06 12.97
C VAL A 85 8.63 1.08 12.97
N LEU A 86 7.83 1.15 14.02
CA LEU A 86 6.99 2.30 14.32
C LEU A 86 7.61 3.10 15.46
N LEU A 87 7.79 4.40 15.27
CA LEU A 87 8.25 5.30 16.34
C LEU A 87 7.14 5.56 17.37
N GLU A 88 5.89 5.55 16.92
CA GLU A 88 4.70 5.70 17.75
C GLU A 88 3.76 4.50 17.53
N PRO A 89 3.17 3.92 18.60
CA PRO A 89 2.23 2.81 18.45
C PRO A 89 1.04 3.19 17.57
N PHE A 90 0.83 2.41 16.51
CA PHE A 90 -0.26 2.60 15.55
C PHE A 90 -0.92 1.25 15.26
N HIS A 91 -2.20 1.27 14.93
CA HIS A 91 -2.94 0.09 14.50
C HIS A 91 -3.74 0.42 13.24
N GLY A 92 -3.58 -0.42 12.22
CA GLY A 92 -4.13 -0.20 10.88
C GLY A 92 -3.05 -0.21 9.81
N TRP A 93 -3.41 0.21 8.60
CA TRP A 93 -2.50 0.35 7.46
C TRP A 93 -1.78 1.69 7.45
N SER A 94 -0.48 1.65 7.12
CA SER A 94 0.34 2.84 6.93
C SER A 94 1.21 2.70 5.67
N ILE A 95 1.49 3.85 5.05
CA ILE A 95 2.44 3.96 3.93
C ILE A 95 3.85 4.21 4.51
N HIS A 96 4.80 3.39 4.11
CA HIS A 96 6.23 3.49 4.40
C HIS A 96 6.99 3.73 3.09
N THR A 97 7.94 4.66 3.10
CA THR A 97 8.79 5.04 1.96
C THR A 97 10.24 5.14 2.40
#